data_AF-A0A2G9YDU7-F1
#
_entry.id   AF-A0A2G9YDU7-F1
#
_cell.length_a   1.000
_cell.length_b   1.000
_cell.length_c   1.000
_cell.angle_alpha   90.00
_cell.angle_beta   90.00
_cell.angle_gamma   90.00
#
_symmetry.space_group_name_H-M   'P 1'
#
loop_
_entity.id
_entity.type
_entity.pdbx_description
1 polymer ?
#
loop_
_entity_poly.entity_id
_entity_poly.type
_entity_poly.pdbx_seq_one_letter_code
_entity_poly.pdbx_strand_id
1 'polypeptide(L)'
;ALGALWAGKFSKKTRKVFSTFIYLSLLFSLVFPCSIYSCRLFKVIFHVLPGVGLGPVPILYASLLILLPTAFRHGFIFILSCALYRQVTGESSSAVGKVYFYETVGTIIGGLIITYLLLPHFNSFQIAGGILLLNASVCLLLLSFERKSV
;
A
#
# COMPACT_ATOMS: atom_id res chain seq x y z
N ALA A 1 -8.30 -9.63 -2.16
CA ALA A 1 -8.91 -10.29 -3.35
C ALA A 1 -9.58 -9.31 -4.31
N LEU A 2 -10.56 -8.50 -3.87
CA LEU A 2 -11.35 -7.62 -4.76
C LEU A 2 -10.50 -6.66 -5.62
N GLY A 3 -9.48 -6.01 -5.03
CA GLY A 3 -8.60 -5.10 -5.77
C GLY A 3 -7.82 -5.77 -6.89
N ALA A 4 -7.34 -7.00 -6.65
CA ALA A 4 -6.63 -7.79 -7.65
C ALA A 4 -7.54 -8.25 -8.80
N LEU A 5 -8.76 -8.70 -8.48
CA LEU A 5 -9.76 -9.08 -9.48
C LEU A 5 -10.13 -7.91 -10.40
N TRP A 6 -10.27 -6.71 -9.82
CA TRP A 6 -10.60 -5.52 -10.60
C TRP A 6 -9.42 -5.07 -11.47
N ALA A 7 -8.19 -5.08 -10.93
CA ALA A 7 -6.98 -4.76 -11.68
C ALA A 7 -6.74 -5.69 -12.88
N GLY A 8 -7.05 -6.97 -12.74
CA GLY A 8 -6.92 -7.96 -13.82
C GLY A 8 -7.69 -7.58 -15.10
N LYS A 9 -8.78 -6.81 -14.99
CA LYS A 9 -9.56 -6.34 -16.14
C LYS A 9 -8.91 -5.15 -16.88
N PHE A 10 -8.05 -4.38 -16.22
CA PHE A 10 -7.46 -3.14 -16.76
C PHE A 10 -6.04 -3.31 -17.35
N SER A 11 -5.41 -4.46 -17.14
CA SER A 11 -3.97 -4.70 -17.36
C SER A 11 -3.47 -4.73 -18.82
N LYS A 12 -4.25 -4.29 -19.82
CA LYS A 12 -3.94 -4.55 -21.25
C LYS A 12 -3.07 -3.49 -21.96
N LYS A 13 -2.89 -2.27 -21.43
CA LYS A 13 -2.19 -1.18 -22.16
C LYS A 13 -1.05 -0.55 -21.34
N THR A 14 0.19 -0.69 -21.81
CA THR A 14 1.44 -0.32 -21.10
C THR A 14 1.48 1.07 -20.49
N ARG A 15 1.29 2.14 -21.30
CA ARG A 15 1.32 3.53 -20.79
C ARG A 15 0.23 3.81 -19.75
N LYS A 16 -0.95 3.19 -19.92
CA LYS A 16 -2.06 3.34 -18.98
C LYS A 16 -1.78 2.60 -17.67
N VAL A 17 -1.13 1.43 -17.73
CA VAL A 17 -0.74 0.63 -16.55
C VAL A 17 0.26 1.40 -15.68
N PHE A 18 1.32 1.99 -16.28
CA PHE A 18 2.32 2.76 -15.53
C PHE A 18 1.73 4.02 -14.86
N SER A 19 0.95 4.81 -15.61
CA SER A 19 0.28 5.99 -15.06
C SER A 19 -0.73 5.63 -13.97
N THR A 20 -1.49 4.54 -14.13
CA THR A 20 -2.43 4.05 -13.12
C THR A 20 -1.69 3.54 -11.87
N PHE A 21 -0.53 2.90 -12.03
CA PHE A 21 0.32 2.44 -10.92
C PHE A 21 0.80 3.62 -10.07
N ILE A 22 1.29 4.70 -10.69
CA ILE A 22 1.74 5.90 -9.97
C ILE A 22 0.57 6.57 -9.26
N TYR A 23 -0.55 6.77 -9.95
CA TYR A 23 -1.74 7.38 -9.36
C TYR A 23 -2.24 6.59 -8.14
N LEU A 24 -2.34 5.26 -8.26
CA LEU A 24 -2.76 4.41 -7.15
C LEU A 24 -1.74 4.38 -6.01
N SER A 25 -0.44 4.43 -6.31
CA SER A 25 0.62 4.48 -5.29
C SER A 25 0.58 5.78 -4.50
N LEU A 26 0.38 6.93 -5.16
CA LEU A 26 0.18 8.22 -4.51
C LEU A 26 -1.11 8.24 -3.68
N LEU A 27 -2.20 7.73 -4.23
CA LEU A 27 -3.47 7.62 -3.52
C LEU A 27 -3.31 6.72 -2.28
N PHE A 28 -2.63 5.57 -2.42
CA PHE A 28 -2.30 4.65 -1.31
C PHE A 28 -1.60 5.39 -0.17
N SER A 29 -0.57 6.17 -0.52
CA SER A 29 0.18 7.05 0.37
C SER A 29 -0.72 7.96 1.20
N LEU A 30 -1.73 8.58 0.60
CA LEU A 30 -2.62 9.54 1.26
C LEU A 30 -3.61 8.88 2.23
N VAL A 31 -4.17 7.74 1.82
CA VAL A 31 -5.20 7.06 2.62
C VAL A 31 -4.59 6.22 3.73
N PHE A 32 -3.31 5.86 3.67
CA PHE A 32 -2.64 5.15 4.76
C PHE A 32 -2.66 5.94 6.09
N PRO A 33 -2.23 7.23 6.15
CA PRO A 33 -2.45 8.10 7.30
C PRO A 33 -3.93 8.25 7.69
N CYS A 34 -4.84 8.34 6.71
CA CYS A 34 -6.28 8.40 7.00
C CYS A 34 -6.77 7.15 7.72
N SER A 35 -6.29 5.95 7.34
CA SER A 35 -6.63 4.69 8.00
C SER A 35 -6.15 4.68 9.46
N ILE A 36 -4.95 5.19 9.73
CA ILE A 36 -4.43 5.37 11.10
C ILE A 36 -5.32 6.33 11.90
N TYR A 37 -5.73 7.45 11.30
CA TYR A 37 -6.64 8.40 11.92
C TYR A 37 -8.00 7.78 12.22
N SER A 38 -8.58 7.03 11.27
CA SER A 38 -9.83 6.28 11.47
C SER A 38 -9.75 5.26 12.60
N CYS A 39 -8.62 4.54 12.75
CA CYS A 39 -8.40 3.67 13.90
C CYS A 39 -8.44 4.43 15.24
N ARG A 40 -7.91 5.66 15.29
CA ARG A 40 -7.97 6.50 16.51
C ARG A 40 -9.38 7.00 16.75
N LEU A 41 -10.06 7.49 15.72
CA LEU A 41 -11.43 8.00 15.82
C LEU A 41 -12.42 6.91 16.28
N PHE A 42 -12.27 5.69 15.76
CA PHE A 42 -13.10 4.55 16.18
C PHE A 42 -12.98 4.29 17.69
N LYS A 43 -11.76 4.32 18.25
CA LYS A 43 -11.57 4.15 19.70
C LYS A 43 -12.23 5.26 20.53
N VAL A 44 -12.20 6.50 20.02
CA VAL A 44 -12.82 7.67 20.68
C VAL A 44 -14.35 7.56 20.68
N ILE A 45 -14.95 7.27 19.53
CA ILE A 45 -16.43 7.19 19.38
C ILE A 45 -17.02 6.09 20.27
N PHE A 46 -16.35 4.94 20.32
CA PHE A 46 -16.82 3.78 21.08
C PHE A 46 -16.37 3.79 22.56
N HIS A 47 -15.75 4.88 23.04
CA HIS A 47 -15.25 5.04 24.41
C HIS A 47 -14.47 3.82 24.92
N VAL A 48 -13.63 3.24 24.06
CA VAL A 48 -12.91 2.02 24.39
C VAL A 48 -11.86 2.34 25.45
N LEU A 49 -12.07 1.85 26.67
CA LEU A 49 -11.12 2.05 27.76
C LEU A 49 -9.78 1.37 27.43
N PRO A 50 -8.64 2.00 27.77
CA PRO A 50 -7.34 1.36 27.63
C PRO A 50 -7.30 0.07 28.46
N GLY A 51 -6.94 -1.03 27.82
CA GLY A 51 -6.88 -2.36 28.46
C GLY A 51 -8.15 -3.22 28.31
N VAL A 52 -9.24 -2.69 27.75
CA VAL A 52 -10.47 -3.46 27.49
C VAL A 52 -10.54 -3.81 26.00
N GLY A 53 -10.55 -5.11 25.71
CA GLY A 53 -10.80 -5.61 24.36
C GLY A 53 -12.27 -5.45 23.97
N LEU A 54 -12.53 -5.01 22.74
CA LEU A 54 -13.86 -5.11 22.17
C LEU A 54 -14.19 -6.58 21.87
N GLY A 55 -15.48 -6.92 21.87
CA GLY A 55 -15.92 -8.23 21.40
C GLY A 55 -15.52 -8.51 19.95
N PRO A 56 -15.56 -9.77 19.49
CA PRO A 56 -15.09 -10.16 18.16
C PRO A 56 -15.88 -9.49 17.03
N VAL A 57 -17.18 -9.26 17.23
CA VAL A 57 -18.08 -8.69 16.22
C VAL A 57 -17.70 -7.23 15.88
N PRO A 58 -17.60 -6.28 16.85
CA PRO A 58 -17.12 -4.94 16.57
C PRO A 58 -15.73 -4.89 15.91
N ILE A 59 -14.81 -5.75 16.34
CA ILE A 59 -13.45 -5.81 15.78
C ILE A 59 -13.49 -6.22 14.31
N LEU A 60 -14.31 -7.21 13.97
CA LEU A 60 -14.45 -7.68 12.58
C LEU A 60 -14.96 -6.56 11.67
N TYR A 61 -16.02 -5.86 12.05
CA TYR A 61 -16.56 -4.77 11.24
C TYR A 61 -15.61 -3.57 11.16
N ALA A 62 -14.99 -3.18 12.27
CA ALA A 62 -14.07 -2.05 12.30
C ALA A 62 -12.81 -2.30 11.47
N SER A 63 -12.17 -3.46 11.66
CA SER A 63 -10.98 -3.84 10.89
C SER A 63 -11.30 -3.95 9.40
N LEU A 64 -12.44 -4.56 9.05
CA LEU A 64 -12.89 -4.64 7.66
C LEU A 64 -13.07 -3.25 7.06
N LEU A 65 -13.86 -2.38 7.67
CA LEU A 65 -14.16 -1.05 7.12
C LEU A 65 -12.91 -0.14 7.02
N ILE A 66 -12.06 -0.15 8.05
CA ILE A 66 -10.88 0.73 8.11
C ILE A 66 -9.76 0.26 7.17
N LEU A 67 -9.57 -1.06 7.02
CA LEU A 67 -8.51 -1.64 6.19
C LEU A 67 -8.94 -1.91 4.75
N LEU A 68 -10.24 -1.99 4.45
CA LEU A 68 -10.73 -2.22 3.08
C LEU A 68 -10.14 -1.23 2.06
N PRO A 69 -10.11 0.10 2.28
CA PRO A 69 -9.57 1.01 1.27
C PRO A 69 -8.06 0.82 1.07
N THR A 70 -7.28 0.55 2.11
CA THR A 70 -5.83 0.28 1.98
C THR A 70 -5.56 -1.07 1.33
N ALA A 71 -6.19 -2.14 1.80
CA ALA A 71 -6.03 -3.50 1.27
C ALA A 71 -6.50 -3.64 -0.18
N PHE A 72 -7.61 -2.98 -0.56
CA PHE A 72 -8.09 -2.97 -1.94
C PHE A 72 -7.05 -2.40 -2.89
N ARG A 73 -6.48 -1.23 -2.56
CA ARG A 73 -5.49 -0.56 -3.42
C ARG A 73 -4.17 -1.31 -3.46
N HIS A 74 -3.73 -1.86 -2.34
CA HIS A 74 -2.53 -2.70 -2.29
C HIS A 74 -2.64 -3.90 -3.25
N GLY A 75 -3.77 -4.62 -3.21
CA GLY A 75 -4.02 -5.73 -4.12
C GLY A 75 -4.12 -5.31 -5.60
N PHE A 76 -4.59 -4.09 -5.89
CA PHE A 76 -4.61 -3.55 -7.24
C PHE A 76 -3.19 -3.25 -7.75
N ILE A 77 -2.40 -2.56 -6.92
CA ILE A 77 -1.00 -2.19 -7.20
C ILE A 77 -0.15 -3.43 -7.45
N PHE A 78 -0.37 -4.51 -6.69
CA PHE A 78 0.34 -5.78 -6.89
C PHE A 78 0.14 -6.36 -8.30
N ILE A 79 -1.11 -6.41 -8.79
CA ILE A 79 -1.39 -6.92 -10.15
C ILE A 79 -0.80 -6.02 -11.23
N LEU A 80 -0.86 -4.68 -11.04
CA LEU A 80 -0.20 -3.75 -11.96
C LEU A 80 1.32 -3.93 -11.94
N SER A 81 1.93 -4.21 -10.78
CA SER A 81 3.36 -4.47 -10.65
C SER A 81 3.77 -5.72 -11.43
N CYS A 82 2.98 -6.80 -11.32
CA CYS A 82 3.17 -8.00 -12.13
C CYS A 82 3.07 -7.70 -13.63
N ALA A 83 2.10 -6.88 -14.03
CA ALA A 83 1.92 -6.49 -15.44
C ALA A 83 3.09 -5.64 -15.96
N LEU A 84 3.56 -4.68 -15.18
CA LEU A 84 4.73 -3.85 -15.51
C LEU A 84 6.00 -4.70 -15.58
N TYR A 85 6.21 -5.60 -14.62
CA TYR A 85 7.36 -6.50 -14.61
C TYR A 85 7.42 -7.35 -15.90
N ARG A 86 6.29 -7.93 -16.32
CA ARG A 86 6.19 -8.69 -17.58
C ARG A 86 6.54 -7.84 -18.81
N GLN A 87 6.10 -6.58 -18.83
CA GLN A 87 6.36 -5.68 -19.95
C GLN A 87 7.83 -5.25 -20.04
N VAL A 88 8.47 -5.01 -18.89
CA VAL A 88 9.87 -4.56 -18.83
C VAL A 88 10.84 -5.71 -19.10
N THR A 89 10.57 -6.90 -18.57
CA THR A 89 11.50 -8.04 -18.63
C THR A 89 11.20 -9.02 -19.76
N GLY A 90 10.00 -8.98 -20.35
CA GLY A 90 9.54 -9.99 -21.30
C GLY A 90 9.22 -11.35 -20.67
N GLU A 91 9.53 -11.56 -19.38
CA GLU A 91 9.32 -12.83 -18.69
C GLU A 91 7.91 -12.95 -18.11
N SER A 92 7.12 -13.90 -18.62
CA SER A 92 5.72 -14.09 -18.18
C SER A 92 5.55 -15.10 -17.04
N SER A 93 6.33 -16.19 -17.05
CA SER A 93 6.10 -17.36 -16.16
C SER A 93 6.48 -17.10 -14.71
N SER A 94 7.50 -16.28 -14.46
CA SER A 94 8.04 -16.03 -13.12
C SER A 94 7.67 -14.66 -12.53
N ALA A 95 6.98 -13.80 -13.30
CA ALA A 95 6.71 -12.41 -12.90
C ALA A 95 5.99 -12.29 -11.55
N VAL A 96 4.96 -13.11 -11.31
CA VAL A 96 4.20 -13.07 -10.05
C VAL A 96 5.08 -13.48 -8.87
N GLY A 97 5.87 -14.56 -9.02
CA GLY A 97 6.77 -15.04 -7.98
C GLY A 97 7.87 -14.04 -7.65
N LYS A 98 8.49 -13.44 -8.68
CA LYS A 98 9.54 -12.42 -8.50
C LYS A 98 9.01 -11.15 -7.84
N VAL A 99 7.87 -10.63 -8.30
CA VAL A 99 7.24 -9.45 -7.69
C VAL A 99 6.84 -9.72 -6.24
N TYR A 100 6.26 -10.89 -5.95
CA TYR A 100 5.92 -11.29 -4.59
C TYR A 100 7.16 -11.44 -3.70
N PHE A 101 8.26 -11.96 -4.24
CA PHE A 101 9.54 -12.04 -3.53
C PHE A 101 10.04 -10.64 -3.14
N TYR A 102 10.09 -9.70 -4.09
CA TYR A 102 10.49 -8.32 -3.80
C TYR A 102 9.57 -7.62 -2.81
N GLU A 103 8.25 -7.81 -2.92
CA GLU A 103 7.26 -7.31 -1.97
C GLU A 103 7.51 -7.85 -0.56
N THR A 104 7.74 -9.16 -0.44
CA THR A 104 7.95 -9.83 0.85
C THR A 104 9.26 -9.37 1.50
N VAL A 105 10.35 -9.32 0.73
CA VAL A 105 11.64 -8.81 1.22
C VAL A 105 11.51 -7.37 1.70
N GLY A 106 10.86 -6.51 0.91
CA GLY A 106 10.60 -5.12 1.29
C GLY A 106 9.73 -5.01 2.54
N THR A 107 8.73 -5.88 2.69
CA THR A 107 7.85 -5.91 3.87
C THR A 107 8.60 -6.32 5.13
N ILE A 108 9.49 -7.31 5.04
CA ILE A 108 10.32 -7.76 6.17
C ILE A 108 11.26 -6.62 6.59
N ILE A 109 12.00 -6.04 5.64
CA ILE A 109 12.94 -4.95 5.93
C ILE A 109 12.20 -3.74 6.48
N GLY A 110 11.09 -3.35 5.86
CA GLY A 110 10.24 -2.25 6.32
C GLY A 110 9.66 -2.50 7.71
N GLY A 111 9.21 -3.72 8.00
CA GLY A 111 8.74 -4.11 9.33
C GLY A 111 9.83 -4.00 10.39
N LEU A 112 11.05 -4.46 10.10
CA LEU A 112 12.18 -4.33 11.01
C LEU A 112 12.55 -2.87 11.27
N ILE A 113 12.65 -2.05 10.21
CA ILE A 113 12.95 -0.62 10.32
C ILE A 113 11.85 0.09 11.12
N ILE A 114 10.58 -0.16 10.81
CA ILE A 114 9.46 0.48 11.51
C ILE A 114 9.48 0.10 12.99
N THR A 115 9.57 -1.20 13.29
CA THR A 115 9.42 -1.69 14.67
C THR A 115 10.61 -1.32 15.56
N TYR A 116 11.84 -1.50 15.09
CA TYR A 116 13.02 -1.33 15.94
C TYR A 116 13.65 0.05 15.85
N LEU A 117 13.51 0.75 14.72
CA LEU A 117 14.15 2.05 14.53
C LEU A 117 13.16 3.20 14.66
N LEU A 118 11.99 3.12 14.02
CA LEU A 118 11.09 4.29 13.95
C LEU A 118 10.14 4.38 15.14
N LEU A 119 9.49 3.28 15.55
CA LEU A 119 8.53 3.28 16.66
C LEU A 119 9.09 3.85 17.97
N PRO A 120 10.36 3.60 18.36
CA PRO A 120 10.92 4.18 19.59
C PRO A 120 11.12 5.70 19.53
N HIS A 121 11.32 6.27 18.34
CA HIS A 121 11.73 7.66 18.16
C HIS A 121 10.62 8.57 17.63
N PHE A 122 9.60 8.01 16.96
CA PHE A 122 8.59 8.77 16.24
C PHE A 122 7.16 8.32 16.56
N ASN A 123 6.23 9.27 16.52
CA ASN A 123 4.80 8.99 16.63
C ASN A 123 4.24 8.38 15.34
N SER A 124 3.11 7.68 15.43
CA SER A 124 2.47 7.01 14.27
C SER A 124 2.23 7.95 13.08
N PHE A 125 1.87 9.21 13.34
CA PHE A 125 1.65 10.20 12.29
C PHE A 125 2.94 10.71 11.65
N GLN A 126 4.03 10.83 12.41
CA GLN A 126 5.34 11.20 11.87
C GLN A 126 5.87 10.08 10.96
N ILE A 127 5.74 8.82 11.40
CA ILE A 127 6.08 7.64 10.59
C ILE A 127 5.25 7.61 9.32
N ALA A 128 3.93 7.76 9.43
CA ALA A 128 3.04 7.75 8.27
C ALA A 128 3.32 8.91 7.30
N GLY A 129 3.64 10.10 7.81
CA GLY A 129 4.07 11.26 7.01
C GLY A 129 5.40 11.01 6.29
N GLY A 130 6.37 10.40 6.97
CA GLY A 130 7.65 10.01 6.38
C GLY A 130 7.50 8.98 5.26
N ILE A 131 6.69 7.93 5.49
CA ILE A 131 6.34 6.94 4.46
C ILE A 131 5.64 7.62 3.29
N LEU A 132 4.75 8.59 3.56
CA LEU A 132 4.04 9.32 2.52
C LEU A 132 5.01 10.09 1.62
N LEU A 133 5.94 10.85 2.23
CA LEU A 133 6.95 11.63 1.53
C LEU A 133 7.90 10.73 0.74
N LEU A 134 8.36 9.63 1.35
CA LEU A 134 9.22 8.65 0.69
C LEU A 134 8.54 8.09 -0.56
N ASN A 135 7.31 7.59 -0.42
CA ASN A 135 6.58 7.02 -1.54
C ASN A 135 6.24 8.06 -2.63
N ALA A 136 5.94 9.30 -2.24
CA ALA A 136 5.76 10.41 -3.18
C ALA A 136 7.06 10.73 -3.95
N SER A 137 8.21 10.75 -3.26
CA SER A 137 9.51 10.98 -3.89
C SER A 137 9.86 9.89 -4.92
N VAL A 138 9.59 8.62 -4.58
CA VAL A 138 9.77 7.48 -5.50
C VAL A 138 8.88 7.62 -6.73
N CYS A 139 7.61 8.01 -6.54
CA CYS A 139 6.69 8.27 -7.66
C CYS A 139 7.19 9.40 -8.57
N LEU A 140 7.73 10.49 -8.01
CA LEU A 140 8.31 11.60 -8.78
C LEU A 140 9.56 11.17 -9.57
N LEU A 141 10.42 10.36 -8.96
CA LEU A 141 11.58 9.78 -9.65
C LEU A 141 11.14 8.89 -10.82
N LEU A 142 10.17 8.00 -10.59
CA LEU A 142 9.62 7.13 -11.65
C LEU A 142 9.02 7.93 -12.81
N LEU A 143 8.28 9.01 -12.53
CA LEU A 143 7.77 9.93 -13.57
C LEU A 143 8.90 10.60 -14.36
N SER A 144 9.98 10.97 -13.69
CA SER A 144 11.15 11.61 -14.33
C SER A 144 11.87 10.65 -15.27
N PHE A 145 11.94 9.37 -14.92
CA PHE A 145 12.51 8.33 -15.79
C PHE A 145 11.62 8.02 -17.01
N GLU A 146 10.29 7.97 -16.84
CA GLU A 146 9.38 7.70 -17.98
C GLU A 146 9.45 8.81 -19.02
N ARG A 147 9.53 10.08 -18.59
CA ARG A 147 9.67 11.23 -19.50
C ARG A 147 10.97 11.22 -20.31
N LYS A 148 12.03 10.57 -19.82
CA LYS A 148 13.35 10.50 -20.49
C LYS A 148 13.47 9.34 -21.48
N SER A 149 12.54 8.39 -21.45
CA SER A 149 12.51 7.20 -22.32
C SER A 149 11.58 7.37 -23.53
N VAL A 150 11.01 8.57 -23.73
CA VAL A 150 10.19 8.99 -24.88
C VAL A 150 10.97 10.00 -25.69
#